data_AF-A0A7C1TKI9-F1
#
_entry.id   AF-A0A7C1TKI9-F1
#
_cell.length_a   1.000
_cell.length_b   1.000
_cell.length_c   1.000
_cell.angle_alpha   90.00
_cell.angle_beta   90.00
_cell.angle_gamma   90.00
#
_symmetry.space_group_name_H-M   'P 1'
#
loop_
_entity.id
_entity.type
_entity.pdbx_description
1 polymer ?
#
loop_
_entity_poly.entity_id
_entity_poly.type
_entity_poly.pdbx_seq_one_letter_code
_entity_poly.pdbx_strand_id
1 'polypeptide(L)'
;MPGDVTEKVVLLVTIDTECDHDPAWVRSSPLTFDSITEGLPNRLQPAFASVGAIPTYLLTVEVMEDEQSVEALRGLQGEYEYGTHLHAAFIEPEKKFYDYAGIDSPDFQCNYAPEIEFEKLKNLSELFESRF
;
A
#
# COMPACT_ATOMS: atom_id res chain seq x y z
N MET A 1 -43.58 18.02 -14.86
CA MET A 1 -42.88 17.21 -13.84
C MET A 1 -41.42 17.20 -14.25
N PRO A 2 -40.48 17.71 -13.44
CA PRO A 2 -39.06 17.51 -13.71
C PRO A 2 -38.84 15.99 -13.73
N GLY A 3 -38.33 15.45 -14.84
CA GLY A 3 -38.08 14.02 -14.96
C GLY A 3 -37.01 13.58 -13.98
N ASP A 4 -37.15 12.38 -13.42
CA ASP A 4 -36.13 11.78 -12.57
C ASP A 4 -34.79 11.75 -13.31
N VAL A 5 -33.84 12.57 -12.85
CA VAL A 5 -32.46 12.50 -13.33
C VAL A 5 -31.80 11.37 -12.56
N THR A 6 -31.45 10.30 -13.27
CA THR A 6 -30.65 9.22 -12.68
C THR A 6 -29.18 9.64 -12.74
N GLU A 7 -28.55 9.75 -11.57
CA GLU A 7 -27.12 10.08 -11.47
C GLU A 7 -26.28 8.80 -11.45
N LYS A 8 -25.12 8.84 -12.11
CA LYS A 8 -24.13 7.77 -12.02
C LYS A 8 -23.27 7.98 -10.78
N VAL A 9 -23.35 7.04 -9.83
CA VAL A 9 -22.44 7.00 -8.67
C VAL A 9 -21.23 6.13 -9.03
N VAL A 10 -20.03 6.63 -8.73
CA VAL A 10 -18.77 5.89 -8.84
C VAL A 10 -18.22 5.73 -7.42
N LEU A 11 -17.97 4.49 -7.01
CA LEU A 11 -17.33 4.15 -5.74
C LEU A 11 -15.94 3.60 -6.04
N LEU A 12 -14.94 4.11 -5.33
CA LEU A 12 -13.57 3.60 -5.35
C LEU A 12 -13.24 3.05 -3.97
N VAL A 13 -12.57 1.91 -3.94
CA VAL A 13 -12.08 1.30 -2.70
C VAL A 13 -10.58 1.17 -2.82
N THR A 14 -9.87 1.97 -2.04
CA THR A 14 -8.41 1.93 -1.94
C THR A 14 -8.00 1.47 -0.56
N ILE A 15 -7.01 0.59 -0.49
CA ILE A 15 -6.49 0.04 0.78
C ILE A 15 -5.00 0.34 0.86
N ASP A 16 -4.59 1.13 1.84
CA ASP A 16 -3.19 1.26 2.21
C ASP A 16 -2.70 -0.09 2.72
N THR A 17 -1.78 -0.68 1.98
CA THR A 17 -1.33 -2.06 2.13
C THR A 17 0.09 -2.01 2.68
N GLU A 18 0.20 -2.07 4.01
CA GLU A 18 1.41 -1.80 4.78
C GLU A 18 1.81 -3.00 5.66
N CYS A 19 2.95 -2.89 6.36
CA CYS A 19 3.32 -3.84 7.40
C CYS A 19 2.38 -3.78 8.62
N ASP A 20 2.39 -4.83 9.45
CA ASP A 20 1.56 -4.87 10.64
C ASP A 20 2.03 -3.85 11.69
N HIS A 21 1.06 -3.20 12.32
CA HIS A 21 1.26 -2.29 13.44
C HIS A 21 0.80 -2.92 14.76
N ASP A 22 1.42 -2.50 15.85
CA ASP A 22 1.03 -2.86 17.20
C ASP A 22 -0.22 -2.07 17.66
N PRO A 23 -0.80 -2.38 18.84
CA PRO A 23 -1.97 -1.66 19.33
C PRO A 23 -1.75 -0.16 19.61
N ALA A 24 -0.50 0.31 19.65
CA ALA A 24 -0.14 1.71 19.79
C ALA A 24 0.08 2.41 18.43
N TRP A 25 -0.21 1.71 17.32
CA TRP A 25 -0.01 2.19 15.95
C TRP A 25 1.46 2.44 15.61
N VAL A 26 2.37 1.69 16.23
CA VAL A 26 3.78 1.65 15.84
C VAL A 26 4.00 0.38 15.03
N ARG A 27 4.88 0.41 14.02
CA ARG A 27 5.25 -0.80 13.28
C ARG A 27 5.66 -1.90 14.25
N SER A 28 5.16 -3.11 14.02
CA SER A 28 5.43 -4.28 14.85
C SER A 28 6.94 -4.50 15.04
N SER A 29 7.33 -5.03 16.21
CA SER A 29 8.71 -5.40 16.53
C SER A 29 8.70 -6.76 17.25
N PRO A 30 9.04 -7.88 16.56
CA PRO A 30 9.55 -7.95 15.19
C PRO A 30 8.55 -7.48 14.14
N LEU A 31 9.04 -6.96 13.01
CA LEU A 31 8.21 -6.55 11.88
C LEU A 31 7.51 -7.77 11.27
N THR A 32 6.20 -7.70 11.10
CA THR A 32 5.39 -8.75 10.48
C THR A 32 4.51 -8.21 9.35
N PHE A 33 4.04 -9.12 8.50
CA PHE A 33 3.23 -8.84 7.31
C PHE A 33 2.05 -9.80 7.19
N ASP A 34 1.46 -10.22 8.32
CA ASP A 34 0.35 -11.16 8.37
C ASP A 34 -0.90 -10.60 7.66
N SER A 35 -1.07 -9.28 7.69
CA SER A 35 -2.09 -8.59 6.88
C SER A 35 -1.92 -8.84 5.38
N ILE A 36 -0.69 -9.01 4.89
CA ILE A 36 -0.36 -9.22 3.47
C ILE A 36 -0.40 -10.71 3.11
N THR A 37 0.22 -11.57 3.90
CA THR A 37 0.38 -13.00 3.57
C THR A 37 -0.88 -13.83 3.88
N GLU A 38 -1.72 -13.37 4.80
CA GLU A 38 -2.92 -14.08 5.26
C GLU A 38 -4.18 -13.20 5.15
N GLY A 39 -4.14 -11.97 5.66
CA GLY A 39 -5.31 -11.08 5.72
C GLY A 39 -5.87 -10.76 4.34
N LEU A 40 -5.01 -10.36 3.41
CA LEU A 40 -5.40 -9.93 2.08
C LEU A 40 -5.90 -11.10 1.20
N PRO A 41 -5.16 -12.22 1.05
CA PRO A 41 -5.59 -13.32 0.19
C PRO A 41 -6.78 -14.12 0.75
N ASN A 42 -6.84 -14.33 2.07
CA ASN A 42 -7.79 -15.27 2.67
C ASN A 42 -9.01 -14.57 3.30
N ARG A 43 -9.02 -13.24 3.41
CA ARG A 43 -10.14 -12.50 4.04
C ARG A 43 -10.63 -11.35 3.18
N LEU A 44 -9.75 -10.40 2.86
CA LEU A 44 -10.17 -9.14 2.24
C LEU A 44 -10.53 -9.31 0.76
N GLN A 45 -9.67 -9.98 -0.02
CA GLN A 45 -9.93 -10.26 -1.44
C GLN A 45 -11.20 -11.10 -1.65
N PRO A 46 -11.46 -12.18 -0.88
CA PRO A 46 -12.74 -12.90 -0.93
C PRO A 46 -13.94 -12.03 -0.57
N ALA A 47 -13.80 -11.12 0.40
CA ALA A 47 -14.88 -10.20 0.78
C ALA A 47 -15.25 -9.26 -0.37
N PHE A 48 -14.27 -8.66 -1.05
CA PHE A 48 -14.52 -7.82 -2.22
C PHE A 48 -15.12 -8.61 -3.39
N ALA A 49 -14.58 -9.80 -3.67
CA ALA A 49 -15.13 -10.68 -4.70
C ALA A 49 -16.61 -11.04 -4.43
N SER A 50 -17.00 -11.23 -3.16
CA SER A 50 -18.39 -11.57 -2.79
C SER A 50 -19.42 -10.49 -3.13
N VAL A 51 -18.98 -9.24 -3.28
CA VAL A 51 -19.83 -8.08 -3.60
C VAL A 51 -19.53 -7.49 -4.99
N GLY A 52 -18.62 -8.11 -5.76
CA GLY A 52 -18.18 -7.63 -7.07
C GLY A 52 -17.43 -6.30 -7.01
N ALA A 53 -16.81 -5.97 -5.88
CA ALA A 53 -15.93 -4.80 -5.77
C ALA A 53 -14.54 -5.12 -6.31
N ILE A 54 -13.93 -4.16 -6.99
CA ILE A 54 -12.56 -4.24 -7.49
C ILE A 54 -11.73 -3.26 -6.66
N PRO A 55 -10.90 -3.74 -5.71
CA PRO A 55 -10.08 -2.88 -4.87
C PRO A 55 -8.79 -2.46 -5.58
N THR A 56 -8.25 -1.31 -5.18
CA THR A 56 -6.87 -0.91 -5.47
C THR A 56 -6.05 -1.02 -4.18
N TYR A 57 -5.01 -1.87 -4.18
CA TYR A 57 -4.09 -2.03 -3.06
C TYR A 57 -2.87 -1.13 -3.26
N LEU A 58 -2.66 -0.19 -2.34
CA LEU A 58 -1.58 0.79 -2.40
C LEU A 58 -0.39 0.29 -1.57
N LEU A 59 0.66 -0.17 -2.25
CA LEU A 59 1.78 -0.90 -1.65
C LEU A 59 2.85 0.06 -1.12
N THR A 60 3.29 -0.16 0.11
CA THR A 60 4.40 0.60 0.70
C THR A 60 5.77 0.00 0.35
N VAL A 61 6.84 0.75 0.62
CA VAL A 61 8.22 0.30 0.40
C VAL A 61 8.53 -0.97 1.18
N GLU A 62 8.11 -1.02 2.44
CA GLU A 62 8.37 -2.16 3.33
C GLU A 62 7.75 -3.45 2.78
N VAL A 63 6.52 -3.36 2.25
CA VAL A 63 5.82 -4.49 1.62
C VAL A 63 6.52 -4.93 0.34
N MET A 64 7.01 -4.00 -0.47
CA MET A 64 7.73 -4.30 -1.72
C MET A 64 9.17 -4.80 -1.50
N GLU A 65 9.76 -4.52 -0.33
CA GLU A 65 11.08 -5.03 0.05
C GLU A 65 11.02 -6.42 0.73
N ASP A 66 9.85 -6.83 1.24
CA ASP A 66 9.64 -8.17 1.82
C ASP A 66 9.27 -9.22 0.76
N GLU A 67 10.11 -10.24 0.60
CA GLU A 67 9.96 -11.25 -0.45
C GLU A 67 8.69 -12.11 -0.29
N GLN A 68 8.26 -12.39 0.96
CA GLN A 68 7.06 -13.19 1.21
C GLN A 68 5.80 -12.41 0.85
N SER A 69 5.78 -11.12 1.16
CA SER A 69 4.72 -10.19 0.76
C SER A 69 4.63 -10.10 -0.77
N VAL A 70 5.76 -9.93 -1.46
CA VAL A 70 5.80 -9.90 -2.94
C VAL A 70 5.29 -11.21 -3.53
N GLU A 71 5.70 -12.37 -3.00
CA GLU A 71 5.20 -13.67 -3.45
C GLU A 71 3.68 -13.81 -3.25
N ALA A 72 3.17 -13.44 -2.08
CA ALA A 72 1.74 -13.48 -1.78
C ALA A 72 0.93 -12.57 -2.72
N LEU A 73 1.40 -11.36 -2.96
CA LEU A 73 0.75 -10.38 -3.83
C LEU A 73 0.79 -10.78 -5.31
N ARG A 74 1.90 -11.36 -5.79
CA ARG A 74 1.97 -11.93 -7.15
C ARG A 74 1.06 -13.15 -7.33
N GLY A 75 0.84 -13.89 -6.25
CA GLY A 75 -0.05 -15.05 -6.21
C GLY A 75 -1.53 -14.72 -5.97
N LEU A 76 -1.88 -13.45 -5.72
CA LEU A 76 -3.24 -13.05 -5.39
C LEU A 76 -4.21 -13.36 -6.54
N GLN A 77 -5.41 -13.82 -6.20
CA GLN A 77 -6.43 -14.25 -7.17
C GLN A 77 -7.60 -13.27 -7.22
N GLY A 78 -8.30 -13.22 -8.35
CA GLY A 78 -9.48 -12.38 -8.56
C GLY A 78 -9.16 -11.02 -9.20
N GLU A 79 -10.11 -10.09 -9.15
CA GLU A 79 -9.96 -8.75 -9.73
C GLU A 79 -9.43 -7.77 -8.68
N TYR A 80 -8.39 -7.02 -9.03
CA TYR A 80 -7.79 -5.98 -8.21
C TYR A 80 -6.86 -5.11 -9.07
N GLU A 81 -6.46 -3.96 -8.53
CA GLU A 81 -5.41 -3.10 -9.04
C GLU A 81 -4.30 -2.94 -7.98
N TYR A 82 -3.05 -2.77 -8.42
CA TYR A 82 -1.96 -2.33 -7.56
C TYR A 82 -1.58 -0.88 -7.88
N GLY A 83 -1.33 -0.11 -6.82
CA GLY A 83 -0.70 1.20 -6.86
C GLY A 83 0.36 1.31 -5.79
N THR A 84 1.00 2.47 -5.67
CA THR A 84 2.05 2.70 -4.69
C THR A 84 1.59 3.66 -3.59
N HIS A 85 2.06 3.43 -2.36
CA HIS A 85 1.85 4.29 -1.19
C HIS A 85 3.22 4.76 -0.67
N LEU A 86 3.47 6.08 -0.72
CA LEU A 86 4.77 6.63 -0.35
C LEU A 86 4.92 6.79 1.17
N HIS A 87 5.79 5.98 1.77
CA HIS A 87 6.43 6.29 3.05
C HIS A 87 7.74 7.03 2.83
N ALA A 88 7.70 8.36 2.91
CA ALA A 88 8.81 9.20 2.47
C ALA A 88 10.11 8.96 3.25
N ALA A 89 10.06 8.51 4.51
CA ALA A 89 11.26 8.18 5.27
C ALA A 89 11.98 6.90 4.83
N PHE A 90 11.35 6.04 4.02
CA PHE A 90 11.85 4.70 3.70
C PHE A 90 12.29 4.51 2.25
N ILE A 91 12.20 5.55 1.42
CA ILE A 91 12.71 5.52 0.05
C ILE A 91 13.77 6.59 -0.15
N GLU A 92 14.80 6.25 -0.91
CA GLU A 92 15.79 7.22 -1.38
C GLU A 92 15.13 8.23 -2.34
N PRO A 93 15.70 9.44 -2.51
CA PRO A 93 16.85 10.00 -1.78
C PRO A 93 16.51 10.34 -0.32
N GLU A 94 17.52 10.45 0.55
CA GLU A 94 17.34 10.81 1.98
C GLU A 94 16.53 9.78 2.78
N LYS A 95 16.70 8.49 2.48
CA LYS A 95 16.13 7.41 3.31
C LYS A 95 16.67 7.52 4.73
N LYS A 96 15.76 7.56 5.72
CA LYS A 96 16.10 7.77 7.13
C LYS A 96 16.25 6.45 7.89
N PHE A 97 15.53 5.42 7.48
CA PHE A 97 15.49 4.13 8.17
C PHE A 97 15.66 2.98 7.19
N TYR A 98 16.41 1.96 7.62
CA TYR A 98 16.66 0.71 6.87
C TYR A 98 16.21 -0.53 7.65
N ASP A 99 15.94 -0.38 8.94
CA ASP A 99 15.20 -1.33 9.77
C ASP A 99 13.91 -0.64 10.20
N TYR A 100 12.76 -1.21 9.81
CA TYR A 100 11.44 -0.59 10.00
C TYR A 100 10.76 -1.02 11.29
N ALA A 101 11.27 -2.07 11.96
CA ALA A 101 10.63 -2.62 13.15
C ALA A 101 10.60 -1.58 14.29
N GLY A 102 9.42 -1.32 14.86
CA GLY A 102 9.26 -0.33 15.94
C GLY A 102 9.44 1.13 15.52
N ILE A 103 9.50 1.43 14.21
CA ILE A 103 9.67 2.79 13.72
C ILE A 103 8.31 3.47 13.51
N ASP A 104 8.15 4.62 14.17
CA ASP A 104 7.16 5.63 13.81
C ASP A 104 7.79 6.61 12.80
N SER A 105 7.10 6.85 11.68
CA SER A 105 7.58 7.70 10.58
C SER A 105 6.53 8.75 10.23
N PRO A 106 6.56 9.94 10.86
CA PRO A 106 5.59 11.01 10.61
C PRO A 106 5.90 11.84 9.35
N ASP A 107 6.79 11.36 8.49
CA ASP A 107 7.27 12.06 7.31
C ASP A 107 6.23 12.11 6.19
N PHE A 108 5.67 13.29 5.96
CA PHE A 108 4.77 13.55 4.83
C PHE A 108 5.52 13.99 3.59
N GLN A 109 5.00 13.60 2.41
CA GLN A 109 5.53 13.96 1.10
C GLN A 109 5.69 15.48 0.92
N CYS A 110 4.73 16.27 1.41
CA CYS A 110 4.75 17.73 1.31
C CYS A 110 5.83 18.43 2.17
N ASN A 111 6.54 17.68 3.02
CA ASN A 111 7.65 18.20 3.80
C ASN A 111 8.96 18.30 3.00
N TYR A 112 9.01 17.69 1.82
CA TYR A 112 10.21 17.63 0.99
C TYR A 112 10.22 18.71 -0.09
N ALA A 113 11.41 19.11 -0.53
CA ALA A 113 11.55 19.96 -1.71
C ALA A 113 10.99 19.23 -2.95
N PRO A 114 10.37 19.92 -3.93
CA PRO A 114 9.75 19.28 -5.09
C PRO A 114 10.67 18.33 -5.85
N GLU A 115 11.96 18.63 -5.93
CA GLU A 115 12.95 17.79 -6.61
C GLU A 115 13.21 16.49 -5.84
N ILE A 116 13.24 16.56 -4.51
CA ILE A 116 13.41 15.39 -3.62
C ILE A 116 12.15 14.54 -3.62
N GLU A 117 10.97 15.16 -3.53
CA GLU A 117 9.67 14.51 -3.66
C GLU A 117 9.59 13.72 -4.98
N PHE A 118 9.92 14.36 -6.11
CA PHE A 118 9.87 13.73 -7.42
C PHE A 118 10.78 12.50 -7.50
N GLU A 119 12.05 12.61 -7.06
CA GLU A 119 12.96 11.47 -7.10
C GLU A 119 12.51 10.34 -6.16
N LYS A 120 11.89 10.65 -5.01
CA LYS A 120 11.29 9.62 -4.13
C LYS A 120 10.16 8.87 -4.84
N LEU A 121 9.27 9.59 -5.53
CA LEU A 121 8.18 8.97 -6.31
C LEU A 121 8.70 8.14 -7.48
N LYS A 122 9.74 8.62 -8.16
CA LYS A 122 10.39 7.89 -9.24
C LYS A 122 11.02 6.58 -8.73
N ASN A 123 11.79 6.63 -7.64
CA ASN A 123 12.39 5.44 -7.04
C ASN A 123 11.33 4.46 -6.54
N LEU A 124 10.21 4.96 -5.99
CA LEU A 124 9.07 4.13 -5.60
C LEU A 124 8.44 3.42 -6.81
N SER A 125 8.35 4.12 -7.95
CA SER A 125 7.83 3.58 -9.19
C SER A 125 8.76 2.52 -9.78
N GLU A 126 10.07 2.77 -9.79
CA GLU A 126 11.09 1.80 -10.22
C GLU A 126 11.11 0.55 -9.33
N LEU A 127 10.97 0.72 -8.00
CA LEU A 127 10.83 -0.40 -7.07
C LEU A 127 9.59 -1.24 -7.42
N PHE A 128 8.44 -0.60 -7.62
CA PHE A 128 7.21 -1.28 -8.00
C PHE A 128 7.36 -2.09 -9.29
N GLU A 129 7.87 -1.49 -10.37
CA GLU A 129 8.09 -2.15 -11.66
C GLU A 129 9.11 -3.30 -11.58
N SER A 130 10.08 -3.22 -10.68
CA SER A 130 11.04 -4.32 -10.47
C SER A 130 10.44 -5.51 -9.72
N ARG A 131 9.37 -5.28 -8.95
CA ARG A 131 8.74 -6.25 -8.06
C ARG A 131 7.42 -6.81 -8.61
N PHE A 132 6.77 -6.22 -9.61
CA PHE A 132 5.50 -6.68 -10.17
C PHE A 132 5.48 -6.57 -11.69
#